data_AF-A0A519MFM3-F1
#
_entry.id   AF-A0A519MFM3-F1
#
_cell.length_a   1.000
_cell.length_b   1.000
_cell.length_c   1.000
_cell.angle_alpha   90.00
_cell.angle_beta   90.00
_cell.angle_gamma   90.00
#
_symmetry.space_group_name_H-M   'P 1'
#
loop_
_entity.id
_entity.type
_entity.pdbx_description
1 polymer ?
#
loop_
_entity_poly.entity_id
_entity_poly.type
_entity_poly.pdbx_seq_one_letter_code
_entity_poly.pdbx_strand_id
1 'polypeptide(L)'
;PLFVNSVRKADFVQNDQFFRTSANAALAEKHRLWLNMQNAEGLVYQSLVGYMNGATNELDNAIDGRKFDEAADGFYSVVADAKLTIQGRALPFSGSDVVPMGYKSTVAGNHKITLSSTDGLFAEGQNIFLRDNVLGVTHNIKESAYTFATEAGTFENRFEIVYAQALSTDNPVMNTNSIVVYKQGSAININAGTIEMTGVTVYDIQGRQLYHKTGINATETVISDLQSQQQVLIIQITTAKNGKVSRKIVF
;
A
#
# COMPACT_ATOMS: atom_id res chain seq x y z
N PRO A 1 -44.17 27.10 21.83
CA PRO A 1 -44.23 25.65 21.52
C PRO A 1 -43.05 24.93 22.15
N LEU A 2 -43.32 24.15 23.19
CA LEU A 2 -42.34 23.40 23.98
C LEU A 2 -42.01 22.09 23.26
N PHE A 3 -40.72 21.78 23.10
CA PHE A 3 -40.29 20.47 22.59
C PHE A 3 -40.63 19.40 23.63
N VAL A 4 -41.59 18.51 23.33
CA VAL A 4 -41.89 17.35 24.17
C VAL A 4 -41.05 16.15 23.73
N ASN A 5 -40.38 15.52 24.71
CA ASN A 5 -39.42 14.43 24.57
C ASN A 5 -40.07 13.06 24.22
N SER A 6 -41.23 13.05 23.57
CA SER A 6 -42.06 11.85 23.35
C SER A 6 -41.63 10.99 22.16
N VAL A 7 -40.54 11.34 21.47
CA VAL A 7 -39.97 10.57 20.35
C VAL A 7 -38.70 9.78 20.70
N ARG A 8 -38.22 9.85 21.95
CA ARG A 8 -37.27 8.82 22.44
C ARG A 8 -38.07 7.57 22.79
N LYS A 9 -38.10 6.62 21.85
CA LYS A 9 -38.39 5.23 22.19
C LYS A 9 -37.25 4.77 23.10
N ALA A 10 -37.54 4.62 24.38
CA ALA A 10 -36.55 4.16 25.31
C ALA A 10 -36.43 2.63 25.19
N ASP A 11 -35.52 2.17 24.33
CA ASP A 11 -34.99 0.82 24.45
C ASP A 11 -34.07 0.78 25.67
N PHE A 12 -34.67 0.78 26.86
CA PHE A 12 -33.98 0.48 28.10
C PHE A 12 -33.78 -1.03 28.20
N VAL A 13 -32.92 -1.59 27.33
CA VAL A 13 -32.02 -2.62 27.82
C VAL A 13 -30.85 -1.85 28.42
N GLN A 14 -30.88 -1.70 29.75
CA GLN A 14 -29.78 -1.14 30.50
C GLN A 14 -28.50 -1.92 30.18
N ASN A 15 -27.60 -1.34 29.39
CA ASN A 15 -26.21 -1.81 29.27
C ASN A 15 -25.23 -0.84 29.93
N ASP A 16 -25.67 -0.21 31.03
CA ASP A 16 -24.81 0.59 31.92
C ASP A 16 -24.19 -0.27 33.04
N GLN A 17 -24.12 -1.59 32.84
CA GLN A 17 -23.48 -2.53 33.75
C GLN A 17 -22.50 -3.44 33.00
N PHE A 18 -21.36 -2.89 32.58
CA PHE A 18 -20.17 -3.69 32.31
C PHE A 18 -19.53 -4.15 33.63
N PHE A 19 -20.21 -5.04 34.36
CA PHE A 19 -19.53 -5.90 35.32
C PHE A 19 -18.99 -7.10 34.56
N ARG A 20 -17.67 -7.18 34.39
CA ARG A 20 -17.00 -8.39 33.90
C ARG A 20 -17.07 -9.46 34.99
N THR A 21 -18.22 -10.12 35.12
CA THR A 21 -18.39 -11.31 35.95
C THR A 21 -18.24 -12.56 35.08
N SER A 22 -17.01 -13.05 35.00
CA SER A 22 -16.70 -14.48 35.13
C SER A 22 -15.24 -14.70 34.79
N ALA A 23 -14.52 -15.23 35.77
CA ALA A 23 -13.14 -15.67 35.69
C ALA A 23 -12.96 -16.94 34.82
N ASN A 24 -13.69 -17.06 33.71
CA ASN A 24 -13.58 -18.14 32.71
C ASN A 24 -14.30 -17.82 31.38
N ALA A 25 -14.50 -16.54 31.03
CA ALA A 25 -14.65 -16.22 29.60
C ALA A 25 -13.28 -16.47 28.97
N ALA A 26 -13.11 -17.59 28.26
CA ALA A 26 -11.96 -17.78 27.38
C ALA A 26 -11.74 -16.46 26.65
N LEU A 27 -10.58 -15.83 26.83
CA LEU A 27 -10.28 -14.55 26.21
C LEU A 27 -10.63 -14.70 24.74
N ALA A 28 -11.59 -13.92 24.25
CA ALA A 28 -12.05 -14.04 22.87
C ALA A 28 -10.81 -13.99 21.98
N GLU A 29 -10.56 -15.09 21.25
CA GLU A 29 -9.37 -15.25 20.44
C GLU A 29 -9.28 -14.10 19.43
N LYS A 30 -8.14 -13.41 19.43
CA LYS A 30 -7.88 -12.24 18.60
C LYS A 30 -6.42 -12.23 18.18
N HIS A 31 -6.19 -12.08 16.88
CA HIS A 31 -4.87 -11.92 16.28
C HIS A 31 -4.90 -10.74 15.33
N ARG A 32 -4.09 -9.72 15.56
CA ARG A 32 -4.13 -8.44 14.88
C ARG A 32 -2.75 -8.03 14.42
N LEU A 33 -2.73 -7.39 13.26
CA LEU A 33 -1.55 -6.76 12.71
C LEU A 33 -1.92 -5.33 12.30
N TRP A 34 -1.05 -4.39 12.63
CA TRP A 34 -1.17 -2.99 12.23
C TRP A 34 -0.06 -2.68 11.25
N LEU A 35 -0.45 -2.13 10.12
CA LEU A 35 0.45 -1.76 9.05
C LEU A 35 0.39 -0.25 8.86
N ASN A 36 1.54 0.37 8.68
CA ASN A 36 1.67 1.76 8.33
C ASN A 36 2.22 1.89 6.92
N MET A 37 1.60 2.73 6.10
CA MET A 37 2.24 3.29 4.91
C MET A 37 2.67 4.72 5.22
N GLN A 38 3.96 5.01 5.05
CA GLN A 38 4.51 6.37 5.09
C GLN A 38 4.73 6.87 3.68
N ASN A 39 4.21 8.06 3.35
CA ASN A 39 4.45 8.71 2.06
C ASN A 39 5.80 9.45 2.03
N ALA A 40 6.17 9.99 0.87
CA ALA A 40 7.44 10.70 0.68
C ALA A 40 7.57 12.00 1.51
N GLU A 41 6.45 12.54 2.02
CA GLU A 41 6.40 13.72 2.90
C GLU A 41 6.41 13.34 4.39
N GLY A 42 6.45 12.05 4.71
CA GLY A 42 6.48 11.54 6.08
C GLY A 42 5.12 11.34 6.73
N LEU A 43 4.01 11.62 6.05
CA LEU A 43 2.66 11.33 6.54
C LEU A 43 2.43 9.83 6.62
N VAL A 44 1.80 9.37 7.70
CA VAL A 44 1.59 7.95 8.00
C VAL A 44 0.11 7.62 7.99
N TYR A 45 -0.24 6.58 7.22
CA TYR A 45 -1.58 6.02 7.13
C TYR A 45 -1.58 4.60 7.70
N GLN A 46 -2.35 4.37 8.74
CA GLN A 46 -2.42 3.07 9.42
C GLN A 46 -3.66 2.29 8.99
N SER A 47 -3.47 0.98 8.79
CA SER A 47 -4.53 0.00 8.57
C SER A 47 -4.37 -1.16 9.56
N LEU A 48 -5.50 -1.70 10.04
CA LEU A 48 -5.57 -2.87 10.92
C LEU A 48 -6.22 -4.03 10.18
N VAL A 49 -5.60 -5.21 10.27
CA VAL A 49 -6.25 -6.49 9.94
C VAL A 49 -6.29 -7.36 11.19
N GLY A 50 -7.48 -7.84 11.56
CA GLY A 50 -7.71 -8.57 12.81
C GLY A 50 -8.55 -9.82 12.61
N TYR A 51 -8.02 -10.96 13.01
CA TYR A 51 -8.74 -12.23 13.04
C TYR A 51 -9.44 -12.35 14.39
N MET A 52 -10.75 -12.59 14.38
CA MET A 52 -11.55 -12.71 15.59
C MET A 52 -12.79 -13.56 15.41
N ASN A 53 -13.31 -14.11 16.51
CA ASN A 53 -14.54 -14.88 16.48
C ASN A 53 -15.73 -14.00 16.05
N GLY A 54 -16.57 -14.52 15.16
CA GLY A 54 -17.75 -13.83 14.63
C GLY A 54 -17.48 -12.87 13.48
N ALA A 55 -16.24 -12.69 13.03
CA ALA A 55 -15.92 -12.01 11.78
C ALA A 55 -15.96 -12.98 10.59
N THR A 56 -16.15 -12.43 9.40
CA THR A 56 -16.07 -13.12 8.11
C THR A 56 -14.93 -12.53 7.28
N ASN A 57 -14.63 -13.12 6.12
CA ASN A 57 -13.68 -12.53 5.17
C ASN A 57 -14.37 -11.60 4.16
N GLU A 58 -15.70 -11.50 4.24
CA GLU A 58 -16.53 -10.54 3.50
C GLU A 58 -16.69 -9.26 4.33
N LEU A 59 -17.49 -8.31 3.82
CA LEU A 59 -17.78 -7.08 4.54
C LEU A 59 -18.72 -7.33 5.73
N ASP A 60 -18.23 -7.00 6.94
CA ASP A 60 -18.98 -7.08 8.19
C ASP A 60 -19.29 -5.68 8.75
N ASN A 61 -20.51 -5.17 8.51
CA ASN A 61 -20.90 -3.81 8.92
C ASN A 61 -20.82 -3.53 10.43
N ALA A 62 -20.82 -4.56 11.27
CA ALA A 62 -20.72 -4.42 12.73
C ALA A 62 -19.28 -4.51 13.26
N ILE A 63 -18.31 -4.86 12.41
CA ILE A 63 -16.92 -5.14 12.79
C ILE A 63 -15.96 -4.25 12.00
N ASP A 64 -16.18 -4.12 10.69
CA ASP A 64 -15.28 -3.41 9.79
C ASP A 64 -15.39 -1.89 9.92
N GLY A 65 -14.22 -1.24 9.91
CA GLY A 65 -14.08 0.20 9.83
C GLY A 65 -13.81 0.62 8.40
N ARG A 66 -14.82 1.19 7.75
CA ARG A 66 -14.67 1.82 6.42
C ARG A 66 -13.72 3.01 6.49
N LYS A 67 -12.95 3.21 5.42
CA LYS A 67 -12.18 4.43 5.22
C LYS A 67 -13.15 5.61 5.19
N PHE A 68 -12.93 6.58 6.08
CA PHE A 68 -13.86 7.70 6.27
C PHE A 68 -13.99 8.59 5.03
N ASP A 69 -12.86 9.05 4.49
CA ASP A 69 -12.80 9.85 3.26
C ASP A 69 -12.05 9.06 2.21
N GLU A 70 -12.75 8.50 1.22
CA GLU A 70 -12.12 7.75 0.12
C GLU A 70 -11.30 8.63 -0.84
N ALA A 71 -11.58 9.93 -0.91
CA ALA A 71 -10.87 10.87 -1.75
C ALA A 71 -9.51 11.27 -1.17
N ALA A 72 -9.36 11.27 0.15
CA ALA A 72 -8.09 11.51 0.82
C ALA A 72 -7.06 10.39 0.56
N ASP A 73 -5.79 10.69 0.79
CA ASP A 73 -4.73 9.68 0.83
C ASP A 73 -4.98 8.64 1.94
N GLY A 74 -4.40 7.46 1.78
CA GLY A 74 -4.60 6.40 2.75
C GLY A 74 -4.04 5.05 2.33
N PHE A 75 -3.98 4.16 3.31
CA PHE A 75 -3.63 2.75 3.18
C PHE A 75 -4.72 1.93 3.85
N TYR A 76 -5.21 0.90 3.16
CA TYR A 76 -6.44 0.19 3.54
C TYR A 76 -6.44 -1.21 2.94
N SER A 77 -7.22 -2.12 3.52
CA SER A 77 -7.56 -3.36 2.84
C SER A 77 -8.77 -3.17 1.94
N VAL A 78 -8.91 -4.07 0.96
CA VAL A 78 -9.98 -4.05 -0.05
C VAL A 78 -10.79 -5.34 0.04
N VAL A 79 -12.11 -5.20 0.20
CA VAL A 79 -13.06 -6.33 0.19
C VAL A 79 -14.20 -5.95 -0.75
N ALA A 80 -14.34 -6.68 -1.86
CA ALA A 80 -15.20 -6.29 -2.97
C ALA A 80 -14.93 -4.83 -3.41
N ASP A 81 -15.88 -3.93 -3.23
CA ASP A 81 -15.78 -2.49 -3.52
C ASP A 81 -15.51 -1.62 -2.27
N ALA A 82 -15.40 -2.23 -1.09
CA ALA A 82 -15.21 -1.52 0.17
C ALA A 82 -13.72 -1.35 0.52
N LYS A 83 -13.37 -0.12 0.91
CA LYS A 83 -12.04 0.24 1.45
C LYS A 83 -12.10 0.30 2.96
N LEU A 84 -11.28 -0.50 3.64
CA LEU A 84 -11.34 -0.68 5.09
C LEU A 84 -10.04 -0.25 5.76
N THR A 85 -10.11 0.68 6.73
CA THR A 85 -8.98 1.01 7.61
C THR A 85 -8.85 0.02 8.77
N ILE A 86 -9.93 -0.66 9.10
CA ILE A 86 -9.98 -1.74 10.08
C ILE A 86 -10.78 -2.86 9.43
N GLN A 87 -10.18 -4.04 9.29
CA GLN A 87 -10.86 -5.22 8.77
C GLN A 87 -10.83 -6.36 9.79
N GLY A 88 -12.01 -6.90 10.09
CA GLY A 88 -12.20 -8.19 10.74
C GLY A 88 -12.02 -9.33 9.74
N ARG A 89 -11.43 -10.44 10.18
CA ARG A 89 -11.31 -11.68 9.40
C ARG A 89 -11.68 -12.89 10.23
N ALA A 90 -12.14 -13.94 9.56
CA ALA A 90 -12.70 -15.12 10.21
C ALA A 90 -11.65 -15.91 11.01
N LEU A 91 -12.07 -16.46 12.14
CA LEU A 91 -11.42 -17.60 12.78
C LEU A 91 -12.14 -18.92 12.41
N PRO A 92 -11.43 -20.06 12.38
CA PRO A 92 -10.01 -20.25 12.69
C PRO A 92 -9.08 -19.64 11.63
N PHE A 93 -7.90 -19.15 12.06
CA PHE A 93 -6.91 -18.56 11.15
C PHE A 93 -6.44 -19.57 10.10
N SER A 94 -6.29 -19.11 8.86
CA SER A 94 -5.67 -19.89 7.79
C SER A 94 -4.35 -19.26 7.33
N GLY A 95 -3.26 -20.03 7.35
CA GLY A 95 -1.98 -19.62 6.79
C GLY A 95 -1.97 -19.43 5.27
N SER A 96 -3.04 -19.85 4.59
CA SER A 96 -3.24 -19.62 3.15
C SER A 96 -4.06 -18.36 2.86
N ASP A 97 -4.46 -17.60 3.88
CA ASP A 97 -5.27 -16.41 3.68
C ASP A 97 -4.49 -15.31 2.96
N VAL A 98 -5.22 -14.51 2.18
CA VAL A 98 -4.70 -13.40 1.39
C VAL A 98 -5.55 -12.18 1.68
N VAL A 99 -4.89 -11.09 2.05
CA VAL A 99 -5.55 -9.81 2.34
C VAL A 99 -5.14 -8.79 1.28
N PRO A 100 -6.02 -8.47 0.31
CA PRO A 100 -5.76 -7.42 -0.66
C PRO A 100 -5.60 -6.07 0.02
N MET A 101 -4.52 -5.35 -0.33
CA MET A 101 -4.20 -4.04 0.21
C MET A 101 -4.14 -3.00 -0.91
N GLY A 102 -4.76 -1.86 -0.65
CA GLY A 102 -4.76 -0.70 -1.54
C GLY A 102 -4.18 0.54 -0.87
N TYR A 103 -3.75 1.48 -1.70
CA TYR A 103 -3.41 2.81 -1.24
C TYR A 103 -3.82 3.90 -2.24
N LYS A 104 -4.02 5.10 -1.69
CA LYS A 104 -4.09 6.34 -2.46
C LYS A 104 -3.02 7.29 -1.95
N SER A 105 -2.30 7.92 -2.88
CA SER A 105 -1.32 8.96 -2.58
C SER A 105 -1.41 10.08 -3.61
N THR A 106 -1.47 11.32 -3.14
CA THR A 106 -1.34 12.52 -3.98
C THR A 106 0.12 12.89 -4.22
N VAL A 107 1.04 12.22 -3.54
CA VAL A 107 2.48 12.49 -3.56
C VAL A 107 3.21 11.35 -4.26
N ALA A 108 3.90 11.68 -5.35
CA ALA A 108 4.82 10.74 -5.99
C ALA A 108 6.16 10.67 -5.22
N GLY A 109 6.81 9.52 -5.28
CA GLY A 109 8.15 9.31 -4.71
C GLY A 109 8.27 8.01 -3.93
N ASN A 110 9.30 7.93 -3.08
CA ASN A 110 9.53 6.75 -2.25
C ASN A 110 8.58 6.73 -1.06
N HIS A 111 7.85 5.63 -0.92
CA HIS A 111 6.97 5.31 0.18
C HIS A 111 7.50 4.09 0.92
N LYS A 112 6.99 3.88 2.13
CA LYS A 112 7.45 2.79 2.99
C LYS A 112 6.26 2.13 3.68
N ILE A 113 6.17 0.80 3.59
CA ILE A 113 5.25 0.00 4.40
C ILE A 113 6.02 -0.62 5.56
N THR A 114 5.43 -0.57 6.75
CA THR A 114 5.98 -1.18 7.98
C THR A 114 4.90 -1.88 8.77
N LEU A 115 5.28 -2.94 9.46
CA LEU A 115 4.51 -3.50 10.57
C LEU A 115 4.72 -2.65 11.82
N SER A 116 3.68 -1.96 12.30
CA SER A 116 3.79 -1.09 13.47
C SER A 116 3.54 -1.83 14.78
N SER A 117 2.67 -2.83 14.77
CA SER A 117 2.38 -3.66 15.93
C SER A 117 1.73 -4.98 15.52
N THR A 118 1.79 -5.96 16.42
CA THR A 118 1.14 -7.27 16.29
C THR A 118 0.68 -7.78 17.65
N ASP A 119 -0.37 -8.59 17.68
CA ASP A 119 -0.73 -9.41 18.84
C ASP A 119 -1.10 -10.85 18.45
N GLY A 120 -1.31 -11.69 19.47
CA GLY A 120 -1.69 -13.08 19.32
C GLY A 120 -0.70 -13.86 18.45
N LEU A 121 -1.23 -14.68 17.54
CA LEU A 121 -0.49 -15.53 16.62
C LEU A 121 0.63 -14.80 15.86
N PHE A 122 0.40 -13.53 15.51
CA PHE A 122 1.37 -12.73 14.77
C PHE A 122 2.58 -12.30 15.61
N ALA A 123 2.39 -12.14 16.92
CA ALA A 123 3.46 -11.94 17.88
C ALA A 123 4.18 -13.25 18.24
N GLU A 124 3.49 -14.39 18.14
CA GLU A 124 3.98 -15.72 18.55
C GLU A 124 4.75 -16.50 17.48
N GLY A 125 5.02 -15.89 16.32
CA GLY A 125 5.95 -16.45 15.33
C GLY A 125 5.37 -16.67 13.94
N GLN A 126 4.07 -16.44 13.73
CA GLN A 126 3.53 -16.42 12.37
C GLN A 126 4.24 -15.35 11.53
N ASN A 127 4.75 -15.75 10.37
CA ASN A 127 5.36 -14.83 9.42
C ASN A 127 4.28 -14.03 8.70
N ILE A 128 4.61 -12.78 8.35
CA ILE A 128 3.75 -11.87 7.62
C ILE A 128 4.56 -11.35 6.44
N PHE A 129 4.08 -11.58 5.24
CA PHE A 129 4.73 -11.14 4.03
C PHE A 129 3.88 -10.10 3.31
N LEU A 130 4.54 -9.09 2.75
CA LEU A 130 3.97 -8.18 1.79
C LEU A 130 4.36 -8.68 0.39
N ARG A 131 3.37 -9.02 -0.43
CA ARG A 131 3.56 -9.36 -1.84
C ARG A 131 3.34 -8.12 -2.70
N ASP A 132 4.36 -7.68 -3.43
CA ASP A 132 4.27 -6.62 -4.45
C ASP A 132 4.09 -7.29 -5.83
N ASN A 133 2.85 -7.23 -6.34
CA ASN A 133 2.47 -7.80 -7.63
C ASN A 133 3.00 -7.01 -8.84
N VAL A 134 3.40 -5.74 -8.64
CA VAL A 134 4.00 -4.92 -9.69
C VAL A 134 5.47 -5.31 -9.90
N LEU A 135 6.18 -5.57 -8.80
CA LEU A 135 7.60 -5.92 -8.82
C LEU A 135 7.87 -7.44 -8.81
N GLY A 136 6.86 -8.25 -8.51
CA GLY A 136 7.00 -9.70 -8.34
C GLY A 136 7.84 -10.08 -7.12
N VAL A 137 7.85 -9.23 -6.09
CA VAL A 137 8.67 -9.40 -4.88
C VAL A 137 7.79 -9.78 -3.71
N THR A 138 8.22 -10.76 -2.92
CA THR A 138 7.62 -11.08 -1.61
C THR A 138 8.62 -10.71 -0.53
N HIS A 139 8.19 -9.87 0.41
CA HIS A 139 9.05 -9.31 1.46
C HIS A 139 8.51 -9.66 2.84
N ASN A 140 9.36 -10.18 3.74
CA ASN A 140 8.98 -10.42 5.12
C ASN A 140 8.91 -9.09 5.88
N ILE A 141 7.70 -8.59 6.13
CA ILE A 141 7.49 -7.27 6.71
C ILE A 141 7.86 -7.21 8.22
N LYS A 142 8.12 -8.38 8.84
CA LYS A 142 8.62 -8.48 10.21
C LYS A 142 10.12 -8.19 10.31
N GLU A 143 10.89 -8.44 9.25
CA GLU A 143 12.35 -8.28 9.27
C GLU A 143 12.76 -6.83 9.06
N SER A 144 12.10 -6.14 8.14
CA SER A 144 12.35 -4.74 7.86
C SER A 144 11.19 -4.10 7.10
N ALA A 145 11.27 -2.79 6.97
CA ALA A 145 10.34 -2.03 6.17
C ALA A 145 10.47 -2.33 4.68
N TYR A 146 9.34 -2.31 3.96
CA TYR A 146 9.34 -2.40 2.51
C TYR A 146 9.28 -1.00 1.89
N THR A 147 10.32 -0.59 1.18
CA THR A 147 10.38 0.70 0.48
C THR A 147 10.07 0.49 -0.99
N PHE A 148 9.26 1.40 -1.56
CA PHE A 148 8.89 1.36 -2.96
C PHE A 148 8.66 2.75 -3.54
N ALA A 149 8.94 2.92 -4.83
CA ALA A 149 8.55 4.13 -5.56
C ALA A 149 7.09 4.02 -6.07
N THR A 150 6.38 5.15 -6.06
CA THR A 150 5.04 5.26 -6.63
C THR A 150 4.84 6.61 -7.31
N GLU A 151 3.99 6.64 -8.33
CA GLU A 151 3.40 7.89 -8.83
C GLU A 151 2.23 8.30 -7.93
N ALA A 152 1.73 9.52 -8.10
CA ALA A 152 0.47 9.94 -7.49
C ALA A 152 -0.70 9.21 -8.15
N GLY A 153 -1.62 8.67 -7.36
CA GLY A 153 -2.73 7.88 -7.86
C GLY A 153 -3.39 6.99 -6.81
N THR A 154 -4.16 6.02 -7.29
CA THR A 154 -4.81 4.99 -6.48
C THR A 154 -4.42 3.62 -7.03
N PHE A 155 -3.95 2.74 -6.15
CA PHE A 155 -3.37 1.46 -6.50
C PHE A 155 -3.93 0.39 -5.56
N GLU A 156 -4.87 -0.42 -6.06
CA GLU A 156 -5.62 -1.41 -5.25
C GLU A 156 -5.20 -2.85 -5.52
N ASN A 157 -4.38 -3.08 -6.55
CA ASN A 157 -3.96 -4.42 -6.98
C ASN A 157 -2.46 -4.67 -6.79
N ARG A 158 -1.73 -3.70 -6.21
CA ARG A 158 -0.27 -3.78 -6.07
C ARG A 158 0.16 -4.67 -4.91
N PHE A 159 -0.53 -4.58 -3.78
CA PHE A 159 -0.09 -5.19 -2.54
C PHE A 159 -1.08 -6.18 -1.98
N GLU A 160 -0.56 -7.28 -1.44
CA GLU A 160 -1.31 -8.22 -0.63
C GLU A 160 -0.51 -8.59 0.61
N ILE A 161 -1.21 -8.84 1.72
CA ILE A 161 -0.63 -9.52 2.88
C ILE A 161 -0.88 -11.00 2.74
N VAL A 162 0.19 -11.79 2.84
CA VAL A 162 0.17 -13.26 2.79
C VAL A 162 0.97 -13.84 3.96
N TYR A 163 0.62 -15.06 4.38
CA TYR A 163 1.19 -15.68 5.59
C TYR A 163 2.09 -16.87 5.29
N ALA A 164 2.22 -17.24 4.02
CA ALA A 164 3.16 -18.23 3.52
C ALA A 164 3.86 -17.68 2.27
N GLN A 165 5.14 -18.02 2.10
CA GLN A 165 5.81 -17.76 0.82
C GLN A 165 5.26 -18.73 -0.22
N ALA A 166 4.90 -18.21 -1.39
CA ALA A 166 4.65 -19.07 -2.53
C ALA A 166 5.99 -19.70 -2.97
N LEU A 167 6.01 -21.00 -3.23
CA LEU A 167 7.16 -21.71 -3.81
C LEU A 167 7.34 -21.41 -5.31
N SER A 168 6.79 -20.29 -5.81
CA SER A 168 6.79 -20.02 -7.24
C SER A 168 8.18 -19.61 -7.72
N THR A 169 8.53 -20.10 -8.91
CA THR A 169 9.74 -19.74 -9.67
C THR A 169 9.40 -18.78 -10.80
N ASP A 170 8.31 -18.01 -10.66
CA ASP A 170 7.88 -17.08 -11.68
C ASP A 170 9.01 -16.10 -12.00
N ASN A 171 9.60 -16.28 -13.18
CA ASN A 171 10.47 -15.28 -13.76
C ASN A 171 9.66 -13.99 -13.83
N PRO A 172 10.13 -12.87 -13.26
CA PRO A 172 9.38 -11.62 -13.30
C PRO A 172 9.12 -11.27 -14.76
N VAL A 173 7.87 -11.43 -15.20
CA VAL A 173 7.41 -10.97 -16.50
C VAL A 173 7.52 -9.45 -16.46
N MET A 174 8.14 -8.87 -17.49
CA MET A 174 8.33 -7.42 -17.59
C MET A 174 6.99 -6.70 -17.43
N ASN A 175 6.79 -6.08 -16.27
CA ASN A 175 5.69 -5.16 -16.05
C ASN A 175 6.21 -3.76 -16.30
N THR A 176 5.87 -3.15 -17.43
CA THR A 176 6.30 -1.77 -17.70
C THR A 176 5.87 -0.81 -16.61
N ASN A 177 4.79 -1.10 -15.86
CA ASN A 177 4.32 -0.28 -14.74
C ASN A 177 5.26 -0.31 -13.52
N SER A 178 6.31 -1.14 -13.51
CA SER A 178 7.35 -1.13 -12.48
C SER A 178 8.25 0.11 -12.55
N ILE A 179 8.31 0.77 -13.73
CA ILE A 179 9.11 1.98 -13.91
C ILE A 179 8.29 3.19 -13.50
N VAL A 180 8.74 3.85 -12.43
CA VAL A 180 8.17 5.04 -11.84
C VAL A 180 9.12 6.22 -12.09
N VAL A 181 8.55 7.33 -12.57
CA VAL A 181 9.31 8.56 -12.79
C VAL A 181 8.63 9.70 -12.05
N TYR A 182 9.38 10.41 -11.21
CA TYR A 182 8.83 11.50 -10.40
C TYR A 182 9.83 12.64 -10.24
N LYS A 183 9.29 13.84 -10.06
CA LYS A 183 10.07 15.05 -9.76
C LYS A 183 10.29 15.15 -8.25
N GLN A 184 11.52 15.51 -7.85
CA GLN A 184 11.83 15.91 -6.48
C GLN A 184 12.72 17.15 -6.54
N GLY A 185 12.21 18.30 -6.10
CA GLY A 185 12.89 19.58 -6.31
C GLY A 185 13.08 19.87 -7.80
N SER A 186 14.29 20.15 -8.24
CA SER A 186 14.64 20.30 -9.67
C SER A 186 15.16 19.01 -10.32
N ALA A 187 15.12 17.87 -9.61
CA ALA A 187 15.64 16.60 -10.11
C ALA A 187 14.51 15.68 -10.61
N ILE A 188 14.82 14.89 -11.64
CA ILE A 188 13.97 13.77 -12.09
C ILE A 188 14.55 12.49 -11.51
N ASN A 189 13.76 11.79 -10.72
CA ASN A 189 14.08 10.47 -10.20
C ASN A 189 13.42 9.41 -11.06
N ILE A 190 14.16 8.35 -11.36
CA ILE A 190 13.69 7.21 -12.14
C ILE A 190 13.99 5.96 -11.33
N ASN A 191 12.95 5.22 -10.97
CA ASN A 191 13.05 3.94 -10.28
C ASN A 191 12.41 2.87 -11.16
N ALA A 192 13.19 1.88 -11.59
CA ALA A 192 12.74 0.80 -12.46
C ALA A 192 12.39 -0.50 -11.70
N GLY A 193 12.36 -0.44 -10.37
CA GLY A 193 12.13 -1.59 -9.50
C GLY A 193 13.26 -2.61 -9.62
N THR A 194 12.97 -3.74 -10.26
CA THR A 194 13.92 -4.84 -10.47
C THR A 194 14.58 -4.82 -11.85
N ILE A 195 14.23 -3.85 -12.72
CA ILE A 195 14.69 -3.78 -14.10
C ILE A 195 15.96 -2.92 -14.20
N GLU A 196 17.01 -3.46 -14.81
CA GLU A 196 18.24 -2.71 -15.09
C GLU A 196 18.05 -1.75 -16.28
N MET A 197 18.36 -0.47 -16.04
CA MET A 197 18.39 0.58 -17.05
C MET A 197 19.79 0.74 -17.62
N THR A 198 19.89 0.88 -18.94
CA THR A 198 21.15 1.15 -19.64
C THR A 198 21.27 2.59 -20.12
N GLY A 199 20.14 3.31 -20.26
CA GLY A 199 20.17 4.71 -20.65
C GLY A 199 18.85 5.44 -20.45
N VAL A 200 18.91 6.76 -20.46
CA VAL A 200 17.76 7.66 -20.36
C VAL A 200 17.95 8.82 -21.32
N THR A 201 16.89 9.17 -22.04
CA THR A 201 16.81 10.38 -22.86
C THR A 201 15.58 11.19 -22.47
N VAL A 202 15.74 12.51 -22.37
CA VAL A 202 14.66 13.45 -22.06
C VAL A 202 14.37 14.29 -23.30
N TYR A 203 13.10 14.38 -23.65
CA TYR A 203 12.59 15.23 -24.72
C TYR A 203 11.57 16.22 -24.19
N ASP A 204 11.46 17.38 -24.82
CA ASP A 204 10.26 18.20 -24.70
C ASP A 204 9.12 17.72 -25.61
N ILE A 205 7.97 18.38 -25.53
CA ILE A 205 6.80 18.05 -26.37
C ILE A 205 7.01 18.29 -27.86
N GLN A 206 8.02 19.08 -28.25
CA GLN A 206 8.38 19.33 -29.64
C GLN A 206 9.34 18.25 -30.17
N GLY A 207 9.74 17.29 -29.33
CA GLY A 207 10.68 16.23 -29.66
C GLY A 207 12.14 16.66 -29.61
N ARG A 208 12.46 17.86 -29.09
CA ARG A 208 13.85 18.28 -28.92
C ARG A 208 14.46 17.53 -27.75
N GLN A 209 15.64 16.94 -27.96
CA GLN A 209 16.37 16.26 -26.91
C GLN A 209 16.99 17.28 -25.95
N LEU A 210 16.60 17.21 -24.67
CA LEU A 210 17.11 18.08 -23.61
C LEU A 210 18.23 17.43 -22.80
N TYR A 211 18.22 16.10 -22.71
CA TYR A 211 19.20 15.35 -21.93
C TYR A 211 19.37 13.93 -22.48
N HIS A 212 20.57 13.38 -22.34
CA HIS A 212 20.87 11.99 -22.70
C HIS A 212 21.98 11.44 -21.81
N LYS A 213 21.76 10.25 -21.26
CA LYS A 213 22.75 9.49 -20.47
C LYS A 213 22.69 8.02 -20.83
N THR A 214 23.86 7.41 -21.00
CA THR A 214 24.03 5.97 -21.26
C THR A 214 24.95 5.35 -20.21
N GLY A 215 25.01 4.01 -20.18
CA GLY A 215 25.88 3.29 -19.25
C GLY A 215 25.43 3.43 -17.79
N ILE A 216 24.13 3.55 -17.54
CA ILE A 216 23.56 3.67 -16.19
C ILE A 216 23.80 2.39 -15.40
N ASN A 217 23.50 1.23 -15.99
CA ASN A 217 23.68 -0.12 -15.42
C ASN A 217 23.15 -0.24 -13.98
N ALA A 218 21.99 0.35 -13.73
CA ALA A 218 21.36 0.42 -12.41
C ALA A 218 19.83 0.40 -12.53
N THR A 219 19.14 0.04 -11.44
CA THR A 219 17.68 0.08 -11.34
C THR A 219 17.14 1.45 -10.95
N GLU A 220 18.01 2.36 -10.51
CA GLU A 220 17.67 3.72 -10.13
C GLU A 220 18.63 4.73 -10.76
N THR A 221 18.11 5.89 -11.14
CA THR A 221 18.96 7.02 -11.53
C THR A 221 18.28 8.35 -11.23
N VAL A 222 19.11 9.39 -11.10
CA VAL A 222 18.66 10.76 -10.86
C VAL A 222 19.26 11.67 -11.93
N ILE A 223 18.43 12.55 -12.48
CA ILE A 223 18.83 13.64 -13.38
C ILE A 223 18.71 14.94 -12.60
N SER A 224 19.83 15.46 -12.10
CA SER A 224 19.90 16.69 -11.31
C SER A 224 20.14 17.96 -12.14
N ASP A 225 20.78 17.81 -13.31
CA ASP A 225 21.38 18.95 -14.03
C ASP A 225 20.52 19.42 -15.21
N LEU A 226 19.24 19.04 -15.24
CA LEU A 226 18.34 19.40 -16.33
C LEU A 226 17.94 20.88 -16.23
N GLN A 227 18.47 21.70 -17.14
CA GLN A 227 18.09 23.11 -17.28
C GLN A 227 16.79 23.22 -18.09
N SER A 228 15.66 22.90 -17.46
CA SER A 228 14.33 23.00 -18.05
C SER A 228 13.44 23.93 -17.22
N GLN A 229 12.60 24.72 -17.90
CA GLN A 229 11.51 25.45 -17.24
C GLN A 229 10.32 24.51 -16.97
N GLN A 230 9.29 25.02 -16.31
CA GLN A 230 8.05 24.29 -16.05
C GLN A 230 7.40 23.87 -17.37
N GLN A 231 7.46 22.59 -17.71
CA GLN A 231 6.91 22.06 -18.96
C GLN A 231 6.67 20.55 -18.89
N VAL A 232 5.93 20.03 -19.86
CA VAL A 232 5.77 18.59 -20.03
C VAL A 232 7.01 18.00 -20.69
N LEU A 233 7.54 16.94 -20.11
CA LEU A 233 8.69 16.19 -20.64
C LEU A 233 8.32 14.74 -20.94
N ILE A 234 8.99 14.18 -21.93
CA ILE A 234 8.95 12.76 -22.28
C ILE A 234 10.28 12.15 -21.89
N ILE A 235 10.26 11.23 -20.93
CA ILE A 235 11.40 10.48 -20.45
C ILE A 235 11.39 9.12 -21.13
N GLN A 236 12.37 8.87 -21.99
CA GLN A 236 12.57 7.57 -22.63
C GLN A 236 13.67 6.81 -21.88
N ILE A 237 13.28 5.73 -21.21
CA ILE A 237 14.16 4.81 -20.50
C ILE A 237 14.53 3.66 -21.43
N THR A 238 15.82 3.39 -21.58
CA THR A 238 16.34 2.22 -22.27
C THR A 238 16.76 1.19 -21.24
N THR A 239 16.28 -0.04 -21.40
CA THR A 239 16.50 -1.15 -20.47
C THR A 239 17.43 -2.20 -21.07
N ALA A 240 18.15 -2.94 -20.23
CA ALA A 240 19.15 -3.92 -20.68
C ALA A 240 18.55 -5.06 -21.52
N LYS A 241 17.34 -5.49 -21.20
CA LYS A 241 16.69 -6.67 -21.81
C LYS A 241 15.44 -6.35 -22.63
N ASN A 242 14.84 -5.17 -22.44
CA ASN A 242 13.41 -4.98 -22.67
C ASN A 242 13.07 -3.77 -23.55
N GLY A 243 14.06 -3.19 -24.24
CA GLY A 243 13.86 -2.09 -25.19
C GLY A 243 13.64 -0.74 -24.50
N LYS A 244 12.80 0.10 -25.11
CA LYS A 244 12.56 1.50 -24.70
C LYS A 244 11.17 1.68 -24.10
N VAL A 245 11.08 2.30 -22.93
CA VAL A 245 9.84 2.66 -22.24
C VAL A 245 9.75 4.17 -22.13
N SER A 246 8.59 4.75 -22.45
CA SER A 246 8.36 6.19 -22.33
C SER A 246 7.47 6.53 -21.14
N ARG A 247 7.79 7.63 -20.46
CA ARG A 247 7.02 8.22 -19.36
C ARG A 247 6.84 9.71 -19.58
N LYS A 248 5.66 10.22 -19.27
CA LYS A 248 5.35 11.64 -19.34
C LYS A 248 5.36 12.23 -17.94
N ILE A 249 6.06 13.32 -17.73
CA ILE A 249 6.05 14.06 -16.46
C ILE A 249 5.81 15.54 -16.70
N VAL A 250 5.31 16.23 -15.67
CA VAL A 250 5.34 17.68 -15.61
C VAL A 250 6.56 18.06 -14.77
N PHE A 251 7.57 18.63 -15.43
CA PHE A 251 8.79 19.15 -14.79
C PHE A 251 8.55 20.56 -14.28
#